data_AF-A0A519YK30-F1
#
_entry.id   AF-A0A519YK30-F1
#
_cell.length_a   1.000
_cell.length_b   1.000
_cell.length_c   1.000
_cell.angle_alpha   90.00
_cell.angle_beta   90.00
_cell.angle_gamma   90.00
#
_symmetry.space_group_name_H-M   'P 1'
#
loop_
_entity.id
_entity.type
_entity.pdbx_description
1 polymer ?
#
loop_
_entity_poly.entity_id
_entity_poly.type
_entity_poly.pdbx_seq_one_letter_code
_entity_poly.pdbx_strand_id
1 'polypeptide(L)'
;MRFLTNRLPHLGALSRPASLLSLGLFGSLLLLASCKKDFLVENNPNAVVASNYYQSENDVLLALNGVYAALRDNSGMAEGSDLYGEQRSDNTGTNDNQSNAGEPFQFNAFSLLPSNSYLQSHWTALYQIITRANYVLAGSEKVNFAQASTKTQYQAEAKFLRALTYFNLVREWGDVPLVTQPLTTPDLPQ
;
A
#
# COMPACT_ATOMS: atom_id res chain seq x y z
N MET A 1 -49.93 -94.91 -18.17
CA MET A 1 -48.52 -95.14 -17.74
C MET A 1 -47.96 -93.79 -17.34
N ARG A 2 -47.77 -93.52 -16.03
CA ARG A 2 -46.48 -93.59 -15.30
C ARG A 2 -45.47 -92.55 -15.84
N PHE A 3 -44.80 -91.65 -15.11
CA PHE A 3 -44.58 -91.37 -13.68
C PHE A 3 -43.96 -89.96 -13.54
N LEU A 4 -44.02 -89.42 -12.32
CA LEU A 4 -43.35 -88.22 -11.78
C LEU A 4 -41.82 -88.15 -12.04
N THR A 5 -41.20 -86.96 -12.03
CA THR A 5 -40.32 -86.48 -10.91
C THR A 5 -39.54 -85.19 -11.23
N ASN A 6 -39.49 -84.33 -10.20
CA ASN A 6 -38.66 -83.14 -10.02
C ASN A 6 -37.15 -83.37 -10.18
N ARG A 7 -36.43 -82.32 -10.61
CA ARG A 7 -35.12 -81.89 -10.05
C ARG A 7 -34.76 -80.46 -10.52
N LEU A 8 -34.80 -79.51 -9.60
CA LEU A 8 -33.87 -78.36 -9.55
C LEU A 8 -32.61 -78.85 -8.79
N PRO A 9 -31.38 -78.31 -8.99
CA PRO A 9 -31.11 -76.90 -8.68
C PRO A 9 -29.86 -76.21 -9.32
N HIS A 10 -29.70 -74.92 -8.98
CA HIS A 10 -28.47 -74.10 -8.89
C HIS A 10 -27.60 -73.82 -10.12
N LEU A 11 -27.70 -72.58 -10.63
CA LEU A 11 -26.53 -71.79 -11.02
C LEU A 11 -26.71 -70.35 -10.52
N GLY A 12 -25.81 -69.94 -9.62
CA GLY A 12 -25.77 -68.58 -9.08
C GLY A 12 -25.38 -67.57 -10.16
N ALA A 13 -26.26 -66.62 -10.42
CA ALA A 13 -25.92 -65.41 -11.16
C ALA A 13 -25.25 -64.42 -10.21
N LEU A 14 -23.92 -64.34 -10.27
CA LEU A 14 -23.15 -63.22 -9.73
C LEU A 14 -23.64 -61.93 -10.40
N SER A 15 -24.31 -61.07 -9.63
CA SER A 15 -24.70 -59.72 -10.06
C SER A 15 -23.45 -58.88 -10.33
N ARG A 16 -23.42 -58.26 -11.51
CA ARG A 16 -22.28 -57.51 -12.06
C ARG A 16 -21.93 -56.26 -11.21
N PRO A 17 -20.65 -55.88 -11.09
CA PRO A 17 -20.18 -54.71 -10.32
C PRO A 17 -20.44 -53.35 -11.02
N ALA A 18 -21.44 -53.26 -11.91
CA ALA A 18 -21.66 -52.06 -12.73
C ALA A 18 -22.10 -50.84 -11.90
N SER A 19 -22.74 -51.05 -10.75
CA SER A 19 -23.20 -49.99 -9.84
C SER A 19 -22.06 -49.30 -9.06
N LEU A 20 -20.95 -50.00 -8.81
CA LEU A 20 -19.80 -49.47 -8.09
C LEU A 20 -18.94 -48.54 -8.96
N LEU A 21 -18.83 -48.85 -10.27
CA LEU A 21 -18.12 -48.02 -11.24
C LEU A 21 -18.83 -46.67 -11.49
N SER A 22 -20.16 -46.65 -11.53
CA SER A 22 -20.94 -45.41 -11.66
C SER A 22 -20.85 -44.50 -10.44
N LEU A 23 -20.73 -45.07 -9.23
CA LEU A 23 -20.54 -44.31 -8.00
C LEU A 23 -19.13 -43.69 -7.93
N GLY A 24 -18.10 -44.42 -8.38
CA GLY A 24 -16.72 -43.92 -8.44
C GLY A 24 -16.55 -42.77 -9.44
N LEU A 25 -17.24 -42.80 -10.57
CA LEU A 25 -17.17 -41.73 -11.57
C LEU A 25 -17.85 -40.45 -11.09
N PHE A 26 -18.97 -40.56 -10.35
CA PHE A 26 -19.68 -39.41 -9.76
C PHE A 26 -18.88 -38.77 -8.61
N GLY A 27 -18.21 -39.58 -7.79
CA GLY A 27 -17.31 -39.09 -6.74
C GLY A 27 -16.07 -38.36 -7.30
N SER A 28 -15.57 -38.81 -8.45
CA SER A 28 -14.40 -38.22 -9.12
C SER A 28 -14.69 -36.83 -9.72
N LEU A 29 -15.93 -36.57 -10.16
CA LEU A 29 -16.37 -35.25 -10.65
C LEU A 29 -16.50 -34.21 -9.52
N LEU A 30 -16.81 -34.63 -8.29
CA LEU A 30 -16.92 -33.74 -7.13
C LEU A 30 -15.55 -33.20 -6.67
N LEU A 31 -14.47 -33.94 -6.91
CA LEU A 31 -13.11 -33.53 -6.55
C LEU A 31 -12.55 -32.42 -7.46
N LEU A 32 -13.09 -32.25 -8.67
CA LEU A 32 -12.67 -31.17 -9.59
C LEU A 32 -13.40 -29.84 -9.34
N ALA A 33 -14.47 -29.83 -8.55
CA ALA A 33 -15.25 -28.62 -8.26
C ALA A 33 -14.77 -27.82 -7.03
N SER A 34 -13.81 -28.36 -6.26
CA SER A 34 -13.44 -27.80 -4.95
C SER A 34 -12.32 -26.74 -4.99
N CYS A 35 -11.58 -26.59 -6.08
CA CYS A 35 -10.48 -25.62 -6.18
C CYS A 35 -10.92 -24.37 -6.93
N LYS A 36 -11.71 -23.50 -6.29
CA LYS A 36 -11.89 -22.13 -6.78
C LYS A 36 -10.63 -21.34 -6.42
N LYS A 37 -9.98 -20.72 -7.42
CA LYS A 37 -8.81 -19.85 -7.21
C LYS A 37 -9.10 -18.72 -6.21
N ASP A 38 -10.37 -18.30 -6.14
CA ASP A 38 -10.83 -17.22 -5.27
C ASP A 38 -11.00 -17.63 -3.80
N PHE A 39 -10.90 -18.93 -3.45
CA PHE A 39 -11.05 -19.40 -2.05
C PHE A 39 -9.92 -18.90 -1.14
N LEU A 40 -8.75 -18.64 -1.69
CA LEU A 40 -7.60 -18.10 -0.96
C LEU A 40 -7.49 -16.58 -1.09
N VAL A 41 -8.41 -15.92 -1.79
CA VAL A 41 -8.44 -14.47 -1.94
C VAL A 41 -9.21 -13.87 -0.77
N GLU A 42 -8.50 -13.61 0.33
CA GLU A 42 -9.05 -12.93 1.50
C GLU A 42 -9.03 -11.42 1.27
N ASN A 43 -10.19 -10.83 0.97
CA ASN A 43 -10.32 -9.38 0.88
C ASN A 43 -10.54 -8.84 2.30
N ASN A 44 -9.57 -8.10 2.85
CA ASN A 44 -9.77 -7.42 4.12
C ASN A 44 -10.92 -6.41 3.99
N PRO A 45 -12.08 -6.62 4.66
CA PRO A 45 -13.26 -5.77 4.49
C PRO A 45 -13.05 -4.34 5.01
N ASN A 46 -12.00 -4.11 5.81
CA ASN A 46 -11.62 -2.80 6.33
C ASN A 46 -10.52 -2.13 5.49
N ALA A 47 -9.91 -2.83 4.54
CA ALA A 47 -8.90 -2.25 3.67
C ALA A 47 -9.59 -1.52 2.51
N VAL A 48 -9.31 -0.22 2.36
CA VAL A 48 -9.70 0.47 1.13
C VAL A 48 -8.69 0.09 0.06
N VAL A 49 -9.13 -0.70 -0.92
CA VAL A 49 -8.28 -1.11 -2.04
C VAL A 49 -7.83 0.14 -2.79
N ALA A 50 -6.52 0.38 -2.87
CA ALA A 50 -5.95 1.59 -3.45
C ALA A 50 -6.41 1.85 -4.90
N SER A 51 -6.72 0.79 -5.65
CA SER A 51 -7.26 0.89 -7.01
C SER A 51 -8.65 1.53 -7.09
N ASN A 52 -9.45 1.46 -6.01
CA ASN A 52 -10.84 1.92 -5.96
C ASN A 52 -11.11 2.99 -4.87
N TYR A 53 -10.07 3.64 -4.35
CA TYR A 53 -10.20 4.62 -3.27
C TYR A 53 -10.92 5.91 -3.71
N TYR A 54 -10.59 6.44 -4.89
CA TYR A 54 -11.11 7.73 -5.36
C TYR A 54 -12.42 7.54 -6.13
N GLN A 55 -13.55 7.80 -5.47
CA GLN A 55 -14.89 7.66 -6.08
C GLN A 55 -15.67 8.98 -6.10
N SER A 56 -15.37 9.88 -5.16
CA SER A 56 -16.06 11.15 -4.94
C SER A 56 -15.09 12.31 -4.75
N GLU A 57 -15.59 13.54 -4.90
CA GLU A 57 -14.81 14.76 -4.61
C GLU A 57 -14.32 14.80 -3.17
N ASN A 58 -15.14 14.26 -2.25
CA ASN A 58 -14.80 14.20 -0.84
C ASN A 58 -13.59 13.28 -0.59
N ASP A 59 -13.43 12.19 -1.35
CA ASP A 59 -12.26 11.31 -1.23
C ASP A 59 -10.98 12.05 -1.64
N VAL A 60 -11.06 12.90 -2.68
CA VAL A 60 -9.93 13.76 -3.09
C VAL A 60 -9.61 14.80 -2.02
N LEU A 61 -10.63 15.41 -1.42
CA LEU A 61 -10.46 16.35 -0.31
C LEU A 61 -9.82 15.68 0.91
N LEU A 62 -10.28 14.50 1.30
CA LEU A 62 -9.71 13.75 2.42
C LEU A 62 -8.25 13.35 2.14
N ALA A 63 -7.94 12.93 0.91
CA ALA A 63 -6.57 12.66 0.51
C ALA A 63 -5.69 13.92 0.55
N LEU A 64 -6.20 15.08 0.09
CA LEU A 64 -5.51 16.37 0.16
C LEU A 64 -5.24 16.78 1.61
N ASN A 65 -6.22 16.62 2.50
CA ASN A 65 -6.03 16.82 3.93
C ASN A 65 -4.93 15.89 4.49
N GLY A 66 -4.81 14.67 3.96
CA GLY A 66 -3.71 13.76 4.25
C GLY A 66 -2.33 14.28 3.83
N VAL A 67 -2.24 15.08 2.75
CA VAL A 67 -0.99 15.78 2.36
C VAL A 67 -0.66 16.85 3.39
N TYR A 68 -1.63 17.69 3.75
CA TYR A 68 -1.45 18.71 4.79
C TYR A 68 -1.08 18.12 6.15
N ALA A 69 -1.68 16.99 6.51
CA ALA A 69 -1.32 16.28 7.75
C ALA A 69 0.14 15.80 7.73
N ALA A 70 0.66 15.35 6.58
CA ALA A 70 2.06 14.92 6.46
C ALA A 70 3.06 16.08 6.63
N LEU A 71 2.69 17.31 6.31
CA LEU A 71 3.54 18.48 6.58
C LEU A 71 3.78 18.70 8.08
N ARG A 72 2.84 18.25 8.91
CA ARG A 72 2.91 18.37 10.37
C ARG A 72 3.71 17.26 11.02
N ASP A 73 4.27 16.34 10.24
CA ASP A 73 5.16 15.31 10.77
C ASP A 73 6.42 15.96 11.34
N ASN A 74 6.76 15.63 12.58
CA ASN A 74 7.93 16.20 13.26
C ASN A 74 9.24 15.86 12.55
N SER A 75 9.31 14.69 11.91
CA SER A 75 10.45 14.31 11.10
C SER A 75 10.44 15.00 9.75
N GLY A 76 9.34 15.58 9.30
CA GLY A 76 9.22 16.30 8.02
C GLY A 76 9.50 17.79 8.18
N MET A 77 8.53 18.62 7.81
CA MET A 77 8.67 20.08 7.76
C MET A 77 8.16 20.80 9.02
N ALA A 78 7.78 20.06 10.07
CA ALA A 78 7.31 20.66 11.32
C ALA A 78 8.50 21.02 12.23
N GLU A 79 8.34 20.86 13.55
CA GLU A 79 9.30 21.32 14.55
C GLU A 79 10.71 20.73 14.35
N GLY A 80 10.84 19.44 14.05
CA GLY A 80 12.15 18.80 13.80
C GLY A 80 12.89 19.27 12.55
N SER A 81 12.31 20.16 11.73
CA SER A 81 13.04 20.82 10.64
C SER A 81 14.12 21.80 11.13
N ASP A 82 14.11 22.18 12.42
CA ASP A 82 15.12 23.06 13.02
C ASP A 82 16.56 22.53 12.85
N LEU A 83 16.74 21.20 12.86
CA LEU A 83 18.05 20.55 12.75
C LEU A 83 18.69 20.83 11.38
N TYR A 84 17.88 21.03 10.36
CA TYR A 84 18.30 21.20 8.96
C TYR A 84 18.47 22.68 8.59
N GLY A 85 17.75 23.58 9.26
CA GLY A 85 17.77 25.02 9.01
C GLY A 85 18.54 25.84 10.05
N GLU A 86 18.15 25.75 11.32
CA GLU A 86 18.58 26.66 12.39
C GLU A 86 19.78 26.13 13.18
N GLN A 87 19.83 24.84 13.52
CA GLN A 87 20.96 24.29 14.31
C GLN A 87 22.29 24.27 13.56
N ARG A 88 22.24 24.47 12.24
CA ARG A 88 23.43 24.61 11.39
C ARG A 88 23.91 26.07 11.30
N SER A 89 23.19 27.01 11.88
CA SER A 89 23.60 28.41 12.00
C SER A 89 24.39 28.64 13.29
N ASP A 90 24.83 29.88 13.50
CA ASP A 90 25.40 30.36 14.76
C ASP A 90 24.35 30.93 15.74
N ASN A 91 23.06 30.91 15.37
CA ASN A 91 21.97 31.46 16.18
C ASN A 91 21.44 30.47 17.22
N THR A 92 21.48 29.17 16.93
CA THR A 92 20.99 28.10 17.81
C THR A 92 21.96 26.93 17.84
N GLY A 93 21.94 26.15 18.91
CA GLY A 93 22.78 24.97 19.02
C GLY A 93 22.47 24.16 20.26
N THR A 94 22.82 22.88 20.22
CA THR A 94 22.65 21.95 21.35
C THR A 94 23.86 22.08 22.28
N ASN A 95 23.94 23.18 23.03
CA ASN A 95 25.08 23.53 23.89
C ASN A 95 24.99 22.93 25.31
N ASP A 96 24.66 21.64 25.42
CA ASP A 96 24.72 20.95 26.71
C ASP A 96 26.11 20.32 26.90
N ASN A 97 26.76 20.69 28.00
CA ASN A 97 28.13 20.33 28.36
C ASN A 97 28.32 18.81 28.56
N GLN A 98 27.24 18.02 28.67
CA GLN A 98 27.27 16.56 28.72
C GLN A 98 26.80 15.86 27.43
N SER A 99 26.32 16.62 26.44
CA SER A 99 25.59 16.12 25.25
C SER A 99 26.24 16.47 23.91
N ASN A 100 27.55 16.74 23.87
CA ASN A 100 28.36 16.86 22.63
C ASN A 100 28.53 15.50 21.90
N ALA A 101 27.51 14.66 21.92
CA ALA A 101 27.50 13.31 21.40
C ALA A 101 26.11 12.96 20.85
N GLY A 102 26.06 11.94 20.00
CA GLY A 102 24.81 11.47 19.38
C GLY A 102 24.54 12.09 18.01
N GLU A 103 23.49 11.60 17.38
CA GLU A 103 23.14 11.94 16.00
C GLU A 103 22.67 13.39 15.79
N PRO A 104 21.88 14.02 16.69
CA PRO A 104 21.48 15.42 16.53
C PRO A 104 22.66 16.41 16.59
N PHE A 105 23.67 16.13 17.41
CA PHE A 105 24.84 17.00 17.54
C PHE A 105 25.65 17.09 16.23
N GLN A 106 25.60 16.05 15.39
CA GLN A 106 26.31 16.02 14.12
C GLN A 106 25.87 17.14 13.16
N PHE A 107 24.65 17.67 13.30
CA PHE A 107 24.13 18.77 12.48
C PHE A 107 24.89 20.08 12.75
N ASN A 108 24.99 20.49 14.02
CA ASN A 108 25.72 21.71 14.41
C ASN A 108 27.24 21.55 14.26
N ALA A 109 27.77 20.35 14.51
CA ALA A 109 29.20 20.06 14.37
C ALA A 109 29.65 19.80 12.92
N PHE A 110 28.73 19.87 11.94
CA PHE A 110 28.99 19.58 10.53
C PHE A 110 29.69 18.22 10.30
N SER A 111 29.29 17.21 11.07
CA SER A 111 29.90 15.87 11.08
C SER A 111 28.91 14.74 10.77
N LEU A 112 27.85 15.07 10.02
CA LEU A 112 26.79 14.14 9.63
C LEU A 112 27.33 12.89 8.94
N LEU A 113 26.95 11.72 9.49
CA LEU A 113 27.25 10.42 8.90
C LEU A 113 26.08 9.96 8.01
N PRO A 114 26.35 9.20 6.92
CA PRO A 114 25.28 8.63 6.09
C PRO A 114 24.32 7.70 6.84
N SER A 115 24.75 7.16 7.98
CA SER A 115 23.94 6.28 8.83
C SER A 115 23.05 7.03 9.83
N ASN A 116 23.06 8.36 9.83
CA ASN A 116 22.32 9.17 10.79
C ASN A 116 20.80 8.94 10.64
N SER A 117 20.15 8.45 11.70
CA SER A 117 18.73 8.05 11.64
C SER A 117 17.77 9.23 11.42
N TYR A 118 18.17 10.45 11.81
CA TYR A 118 17.37 11.66 11.58
C TYR A 118 17.35 12.01 10.09
N LEU A 119 18.48 11.93 9.39
CA LEU A 119 18.54 12.12 7.93
C LEU A 119 17.61 11.14 7.20
N GLN A 120 17.64 9.86 7.60
CA GLN A 120 16.78 8.84 7.01
C GLN A 120 15.29 9.14 7.24
N SER A 121 14.93 9.50 8.47
CA SER A 121 13.55 9.79 8.85
C SER A 121 13.03 11.03 8.13
N HIS A 122 13.86 12.08 8.03
CA HIS A 122 13.50 13.32 7.35
C HIS A 122 13.32 13.15 5.85
N TRP A 123 14.28 12.49 5.20
CA TRP A 123 14.14 12.11 3.80
C TRP A 123 12.84 11.33 3.56
N THR A 124 12.55 10.33 4.39
CA THR A 124 11.35 9.50 4.26
C THR A 124 10.07 10.31 4.43
N ALA A 125 10.01 11.20 5.42
CA ALA A 125 8.86 12.06 5.67
C ALA A 125 8.60 13.04 4.51
N LEU A 126 9.65 13.65 3.95
CA LEU A 126 9.53 14.53 2.78
C LEU A 126 9.02 13.77 1.56
N TYR A 127 9.56 12.59 1.25
CA TYR A 127 9.05 11.77 0.14
C TYR A 127 7.64 11.22 0.40
N GLN A 128 7.22 11.08 1.65
CA GLN A 128 5.84 10.73 1.98
C GLN A 128 4.87 11.86 1.59
N ILE A 129 5.22 13.13 1.84
CA ILE A 129 4.41 14.28 1.39
C ILE A 129 4.27 14.27 -0.13
N ILE A 130 5.40 14.11 -0.86
CA ILE A 130 5.42 14.02 -2.32
C ILE A 130 4.54 12.87 -2.83
N THR A 131 4.66 11.70 -2.21
CA THR A 131 3.88 10.51 -2.55
C THR A 131 2.39 10.77 -2.41
N ARG A 132 1.95 11.33 -1.27
CA ARG A 132 0.53 11.65 -1.04
C ARG A 132 0.03 12.70 -2.04
N ALA A 133 0.81 13.73 -2.33
CA ALA A 133 0.46 14.73 -3.34
C ALA A 133 0.29 14.12 -4.74
N ASN A 134 1.18 13.20 -5.13
CA ASN A 134 1.06 12.47 -6.40
C ASN A 134 -0.23 11.65 -6.47
N TYR A 135 -0.61 10.98 -5.37
CA TYR A 135 -1.87 10.24 -5.30
C TYR A 135 -3.09 11.16 -5.40
N VAL A 136 -3.09 12.34 -4.77
CA VAL A 136 -4.17 13.33 -4.90
C VAL A 136 -4.31 13.79 -6.35
N LEU A 137 -3.19 14.11 -7.00
CA LEU A 137 -3.20 14.54 -8.41
C LEU A 137 -3.75 13.45 -9.32
N ALA A 138 -3.26 12.22 -9.21
CA ALA A 138 -3.77 11.10 -10.00
C ALA A 138 -5.22 10.74 -9.67
N GLY A 139 -5.61 10.80 -8.40
CA GLY A 139 -6.96 10.52 -7.92
C GLY A 139 -7.99 11.53 -8.41
N SER A 140 -7.62 12.82 -8.42
CA SER A 140 -8.47 13.91 -8.91
C SER A 140 -8.81 13.80 -10.41
N GLU A 141 -8.01 13.06 -11.18
CA GLU A 141 -8.30 12.79 -12.60
C GLU A 141 -9.34 11.67 -12.79
N LYS A 142 -9.56 10.83 -11.77
CA LYS A 142 -10.51 9.71 -11.82
C LYS A 142 -11.92 10.07 -11.36
N VAL A 143 -12.07 11.24 -10.73
CA VAL A 143 -13.32 11.69 -10.11
C VAL A 143 -13.95 12.81 -10.94
N ASN A 144 -15.27 12.75 -11.10
CA ASN A 144 -16.04 13.85 -11.67
C ASN A 144 -16.37 14.87 -10.58
N PHE A 145 -16.00 16.13 -10.82
CA PHE A 145 -16.30 17.23 -9.92
C PHE A 145 -17.52 18.01 -10.44
N ALA A 146 -18.42 18.39 -9.54
CA ALA A 146 -19.55 19.27 -9.79
C ALA A 146 -19.09 20.65 -10.27
N GLN A 147 -17.94 21.13 -9.76
CA GLN A 147 -17.32 22.37 -10.18
C GLN A 147 -15.86 22.15 -10.61
N ALA A 148 -15.54 22.54 -11.84
CA ALA A 148 -14.17 22.47 -12.36
C ALA A 148 -13.17 23.32 -11.55
N SER A 149 -13.64 24.41 -10.95
CA SER A 149 -12.84 25.26 -10.05
C SER A 149 -12.36 24.50 -8.82
N THR A 150 -13.19 23.64 -8.22
CA THR A 150 -12.83 22.83 -7.05
C THR A 150 -11.73 21.84 -7.38
N LYS A 151 -11.85 21.12 -8.51
CA LYS A 151 -10.78 20.25 -9.02
C LYS A 151 -9.48 21.02 -9.21
N THR A 152 -9.56 22.18 -9.87
CA THR A 152 -8.40 23.03 -10.16
C THR A 152 -7.73 23.49 -8.87
N GLN A 153 -8.51 23.90 -7.88
CA GLN A 153 -8.01 24.29 -6.57
C GLN A 153 -7.26 23.15 -5.89
N TYR A 154 -7.87 21.96 -5.77
CA TYR A 154 -7.22 20.83 -5.09
C TYR A 154 -5.92 20.40 -5.79
N GLN A 155 -5.89 20.43 -7.11
CA GLN A 155 -4.68 20.15 -7.88
C GLN A 155 -3.61 21.23 -7.68
N ALA A 156 -3.99 22.51 -7.59
CA ALA A 156 -3.06 23.60 -7.34
C ALA A 156 -2.42 23.47 -5.95
N GLU A 157 -3.23 23.19 -4.92
CA GLU A 157 -2.76 22.95 -3.55
C GLU A 157 -1.78 21.76 -3.50
N ALA A 158 -2.16 20.61 -4.08
CA ALA A 158 -1.27 19.43 -4.11
C ALA A 158 0.05 19.71 -4.86
N LYS A 159 0.00 20.43 -5.99
CA LYS A 159 1.21 20.83 -6.74
C LYS A 159 2.09 21.77 -5.93
N PHE A 160 1.48 22.76 -5.26
CA PHE A 160 2.21 23.69 -4.41
C PHE A 160 2.93 22.97 -3.27
N LEU A 161 2.22 22.10 -2.54
CA LEU A 161 2.82 21.32 -1.45
C LEU A 161 3.95 20.43 -1.95
N ARG A 162 3.77 19.72 -3.07
CA ARG A 162 4.83 18.92 -3.69
C ARG A 162 6.05 19.77 -4.06
N ALA A 163 5.85 20.94 -4.66
CA ALA A 163 6.92 21.85 -5.04
C ALA A 163 7.66 22.43 -3.82
N LEU A 164 6.93 22.81 -2.77
CA LEU A 164 7.48 23.27 -1.50
C LEU A 164 8.35 22.19 -0.84
N THR A 165 7.89 20.93 -0.84
CA THR A 165 8.68 19.80 -0.32
C THR A 165 9.95 19.58 -1.15
N TYR A 166 9.86 19.63 -2.49
CA TYR A 166 11.05 19.56 -3.35
C TYR A 166 12.03 20.71 -3.12
N PHE A 167 11.53 21.92 -2.89
CA PHE A 167 12.38 23.06 -2.58
C PHE A 167 13.22 22.82 -1.32
N ASN A 168 12.65 22.23 -0.27
CA ASN A 168 13.41 21.85 0.93
C ASN A 168 14.36 20.67 0.65
N LEU A 169 13.94 19.63 -0.07
CA LEU A 169 14.87 18.55 -0.44
C LEU A 169 16.11 19.07 -1.19
N VAL A 170 15.93 20.00 -2.14
CA VAL A 170 17.02 20.55 -2.93
C VAL A 170 17.93 21.45 -2.09
N ARG A 171 17.39 22.23 -1.15
CA ARG A 171 18.23 23.09 -0.29
C ARG A 171 19.12 22.26 0.66
N GLU A 172 18.64 21.08 1.07
CA GLU A 172 19.29 20.23 2.06
C GLU A 172 20.26 19.22 1.43
N TRP A 173 19.89 18.62 0.29
CA TRP A 173 20.67 17.56 -0.38
C TRP A 173 21.21 17.93 -1.76
N GLY A 174 20.71 18.99 -2.40
CA GLY A 174 21.02 19.30 -3.79
C GLY A 174 20.21 18.44 -4.75
N ASP A 175 20.88 17.68 -5.62
CA ASP A 175 20.20 16.85 -6.61
C ASP A 175 19.46 15.67 -5.95
N VAL A 176 18.15 15.59 -6.19
CA VAL A 176 17.27 14.55 -5.61
C VAL A 176 16.38 13.90 -6.68
N PRO A 177 15.95 12.64 -6.49
CA PRO A 177 15.01 11.98 -7.39
C PRO A 177 13.68 12.74 -7.58
N LEU A 178 13.39 13.12 -8.83
CA LEU A 178 12.11 13.75 -9.18
C LEU A 178 11.04 12.70 -9.48
N VAL A 179 10.08 12.57 -8.58
CA VAL A 179 8.95 11.63 -8.62
C VAL A 179 7.65 12.42 -8.68
N THR A 180 7.06 12.48 -9.88
CA THR A 180 5.86 13.28 -10.14
C THR A 180 4.59 12.46 -10.35
N GLN A 181 4.72 11.14 -10.25
CA GLN A 181 3.63 10.16 -10.43
C GLN A 181 3.58 9.22 -9.22
N PRO A 182 2.41 8.63 -8.91
CA PRO A 182 2.31 7.59 -7.90
C PRO A 182 3.23 6.42 -8.25
N LEU A 183 3.97 5.92 -7.26
CA LEU A 183 4.75 4.70 -7.42
C LEU A 183 3.81 3.51 -7.25
N THR A 184 3.73 2.66 -8.27
CA THR A 184 3.07 1.36 -8.19
C THR A 184 4.10 0.32 -7.83
N THR A 185 3.92 -0.39 -6.71
CA THR A 185 4.59 -1.68 -6.55
C THR A 185 4.00 -2.62 -7.61
N PRO A 186 4.83 -3.29 -8.45
CA PRO A 186 4.35 -4.40 -9.24
C PRO A 186 3.66 -5.37 -8.28
N ASP A 187 2.45 -5.82 -8.62
CA ASP A 187 1.72 -6.79 -7.80
C ASP A 187 2.66 -7.96 -7.50
N LEU A 188 3.11 -8.06 -6.24
CA LEU A 188 3.68 -9.31 -5.76
C LEU A 188 2.53 -10.30 -5.83
N PRO A 189 2.69 -11.46 -6.52
CA PRO A 189 1.66 -12.47 -6.52
C PRO A 189 1.38 -12.84 -5.04
N GLN A 190 0.17 -12.50 -4.58
CA GLN A 190 -0.38 -12.96 -3.31
C GLN A 190 -0.54 -14.48 -3.36
#